data_AF-A0A0F8QYX3-F1
#
_entry.id   AF-A0A0F8QYX3-F1
#
_cell.length_a   1.000
_cell.length_b   1.000
_cell.length_c   1.000
_cell.angle_alpha   90.00
_cell.angle_beta   90.00
_cell.angle_gamma   90.00
#
_symmetry.space_group_name_H-M   'P 1'
#
loop_
_entity.id
_entity.type
_entity.pdbx_description
1 polymer ?
#
loop_
_entity_poly.entity_id
_entity_poly.type
_entity_poly.pdbx_seq_one_letter_code
_entity_poly.pdbx_strand_id
1 'polypeptide(L)'
;MNYKLIIISLLAVVALMGAPMASAKPSFLTSFNQHYETAGTRLDSCTTCHNGEAINPYGRAYLGSGRDFTSIENLDSDGDGFTNLAEIKALNFPGNPDDHPQTTSEIIPETPVNVTEPSVNATPEQPTTEVPVSNATPEQPTTEVPDNATEEQESPGFEAIPVVVGLLAVVCLMRRDIRK
;
A
#
# COMPACT_ATOMS: atom_id res chain seq x y z
N MET A 1 -11.76 54.82 2.87
CA MET A 1 -11.20 53.46 2.70
C MET A 1 -10.21 53.52 1.54
N ASN A 2 -8.92 53.36 1.82
CA ASN A 2 -7.87 53.61 0.83
C ASN A 2 -7.83 52.44 -0.15
N TYR A 3 -8.32 52.63 -1.37
CA TYR A 3 -8.43 51.56 -2.37
C TYR A 3 -7.10 50.81 -2.62
N LYS A 4 -5.96 51.47 -2.42
CA LYS A 4 -4.62 50.85 -2.40
C LYS A 4 -4.45 49.78 -1.32
N LEU A 5 -4.92 50.03 -0.09
CA LEU A 5 -4.87 49.06 1.01
C LEU A 5 -5.80 47.86 0.74
N ILE A 6 -6.94 48.11 0.09
CA ILE A 6 -7.87 47.04 -0.31
C ILE A 6 -7.23 46.14 -1.38
N ILE A 7 -6.60 46.74 -2.41
CA ILE A 7 -5.94 45.98 -3.49
C ILE A 7 -4.77 45.14 -2.95
N ILE A 8 -3.96 45.71 -2.05
CA ILE A 8 -2.85 44.97 -1.43
C ILE A 8 -3.37 43.80 -0.58
N SER A 9 -4.43 44.01 0.20
CA SER A 9 -5.06 42.94 0.98
C SER A 9 -5.62 41.83 0.09
N LEU A 10 -6.20 42.18 -1.07
CA LEU A 10 -6.82 41.21 -1.97
C LEU A 10 -5.78 40.39 -2.73
N LEU A 11 -4.66 41.01 -3.14
CA LEU A 11 -3.52 40.32 -3.73
C LEU A 11 -2.84 39.37 -2.73
N ALA A 12 -2.73 39.76 -1.45
CA ALA A 12 -2.16 38.92 -0.41
C ALA A 12 -3.02 37.67 -0.14
N VAL A 13 -4.34 37.79 -0.17
CA VAL A 13 -5.25 36.65 0.02
C VAL A 13 -5.17 35.67 -1.17
N VAL A 14 -5.10 36.18 -2.40
CA VAL A 14 -4.97 35.32 -3.60
C VAL A 14 -3.65 34.56 -3.61
N ALA A 15 -2.56 35.18 -3.18
CA ALA A 15 -1.25 34.53 -3.07
C ALA A 15 -1.23 33.39 -2.03
N LEU A 16 -2.09 33.43 -1.01
CA LEU A 16 -2.16 32.42 0.05
C LEU A 16 -2.96 31.18 -0.35
N MET A 17 -3.79 31.25 -1.40
CA MET A 17 -4.65 30.15 -1.85
C MET A 17 -3.97 29.17 -2.82
N GLY A 18 -2.69 29.37 -3.16
CA GLY A 18 -1.97 28.60 -4.18
C GLY A 18 -1.02 27.52 -3.68
N ALA A 19 -1.00 27.20 -2.37
CA ALA A 19 -0.11 26.15 -1.87
C ALA A 19 -0.62 24.76 -2.32
N PRO A 20 0.16 23.99 -3.12
CA PRO A 20 -0.22 22.64 -3.47
C PRO A 20 -0.23 21.81 -2.18
N MET A 21 -1.41 21.30 -1.81
CA MET A 21 -1.49 20.31 -0.74
C MET A 21 -0.88 19.02 -1.28
N ALA A 22 0.30 18.67 -0.80
CA ALA A 22 0.88 17.34 -1.02
C ALA A 22 -0.03 16.33 -0.31
N SER A 23 -0.98 15.75 -1.05
CA SER A 23 -1.72 14.59 -0.57
C SER A 23 -0.78 13.40 -0.65
N ALA A 24 -0.33 12.92 0.51
CA ALA A 24 0.07 11.53 0.64
C ALA A 24 -1.08 10.67 0.09
N LYS A 25 -0.80 9.56 -0.58
CA LYS A 25 -1.81 8.68 -1.19
C LYS A 25 -2.07 7.48 -0.27
N PRO A 26 -2.81 7.64 0.86
CA PRO A 26 -3.05 6.56 1.80
C PRO A 26 -3.81 5.39 1.18
N SER A 27 -4.53 5.60 0.08
CA SER A 27 -5.29 4.54 -0.59
C SER A 27 -4.44 3.35 -1.02
N PHE A 28 -3.20 3.56 -1.48
CA PHE A 28 -2.33 2.44 -1.90
C PHE A 28 -1.83 1.62 -0.71
N LEU A 29 -1.53 2.28 0.40
CA LEU A 29 -1.17 1.60 1.63
C LEU A 29 -2.38 0.82 2.18
N THR A 30 -3.57 1.42 2.14
CA THR A 30 -4.81 0.71 2.49
C THR A 30 -5.04 -0.51 1.61
N SER A 31 -4.87 -0.41 0.28
CA SER A 31 -4.99 -1.56 -0.62
C SER A 31 -3.94 -2.62 -0.35
N PHE A 32 -2.69 -2.23 -0.08
CA PHE A 32 -1.62 -3.15 0.32
C PHE A 32 -2.00 -3.92 1.59
N ASN A 33 -2.44 -3.20 2.63
CA ASN A 33 -2.84 -3.79 3.89
C ASN A 33 -4.06 -4.70 3.78
N GLN A 34 -5.02 -4.37 2.91
CA GLN A 34 -6.16 -5.24 2.66
C GLN A 34 -5.77 -6.49 1.88
N HIS A 35 -4.89 -6.36 0.88
CA HIS A 35 -4.45 -7.50 0.05
C HIS A 35 -3.63 -8.52 0.85
N TYR A 36 -2.74 -8.06 1.74
CA TYR A 36 -1.85 -8.93 2.51
C TYR A 36 -2.23 -9.09 3.99
N GLU A 37 -3.35 -8.50 4.42
CA GLU A 37 -3.80 -8.51 5.83
C GLU A 37 -2.78 -7.91 6.82
N THR A 38 -1.99 -6.92 6.40
CA THR A 38 -0.89 -6.34 7.18
C THR A 38 -1.26 -5.11 8.01
N ALA A 39 -2.55 -4.78 8.12
CA ALA A 39 -3.01 -3.62 8.89
C ALA A 39 -2.52 -3.66 10.34
N GLY A 40 -1.97 -2.55 10.84
CA GLY A 40 -1.41 -2.47 12.20
C GLY A 40 -0.07 -3.20 12.41
N THR A 41 0.51 -3.82 11.38
CA THR A 41 1.87 -4.37 11.43
C THR A 41 2.90 -3.30 11.09
N ARG A 42 4.19 -3.64 11.12
CA ARG A 42 5.24 -2.72 10.68
C ARG A 42 5.17 -2.37 9.19
N LEU A 43 4.50 -3.20 8.40
CA LEU A 43 4.29 -2.99 6.96
C LEU A 43 3.14 -2.02 6.66
N ASP A 44 2.34 -1.67 7.67
CA ASP A 44 1.35 -0.59 7.60
C ASP A 44 2.04 0.78 7.72
N SER A 45 2.96 1.05 6.80
CA SER A 45 3.79 2.25 6.78
C SER A 45 4.12 2.65 5.35
N CYS A 46 4.32 3.95 5.13
CA CYS A 46 4.81 4.48 3.86
C CYS A 46 6.17 3.86 3.49
N THR A 47 6.96 3.43 4.48
CA THR A 47 8.27 2.78 4.29
C THR A 47 8.20 1.52 3.43
N THR A 48 7.04 0.84 3.40
CA THR A 48 6.82 -0.34 2.55
C THR A 48 7.02 -0.04 1.07
N CYS A 49 6.67 1.17 0.61
CA CYS A 49 6.83 1.59 -0.79
C CYS A 49 7.86 2.71 -1.00
N HIS A 50 8.33 3.34 0.08
CA HIS A 50 9.19 4.52 0.03
C HIS A 50 10.41 4.41 0.94
N ASN A 51 11.52 5.01 0.52
CA ASN A 51 12.65 5.32 1.39
C ASN A 51 12.77 6.86 1.48
N GLY A 52 12.15 7.42 2.51
CA GLY A 52 11.92 8.87 2.59
C GLY A 52 10.95 9.35 1.51
N GLU A 53 11.37 10.31 0.68
CA GLU A 53 10.55 10.83 -0.43
C GLU A 53 10.65 9.97 -1.69
N ALA A 54 11.67 9.12 -1.82
CA ALA A 54 11.90 8.31 -3.00
C ALA A 54 11.09 7.00 -2.96
N ILE A 55 10.63 6.52 -4.13
CA ILE A 55 10.01 5.20 -4.26
C ILE A 55 11.11 4.12 -4.15
N ASN A 56 10.94 3.18 -3.24
CA ASN A 56 11.88 2.06 -3.03
C ASN A 56 11.77 1.03 -4.18
N PRO A 57 12.65 0.01 -4.24
CA PRO A 57 12.60 -1.01 -5.29
C PRO A 57 11.25 -1.73 -5.40
N TYR A 58 10.64 -2.15 -4.28
CA TYR A 58 9.30 -2.75 -4.26
C TYR A 58 8.23 -1.83 -4.85
N GLY A 59 8.18 -0.57 -4.42
CA GLY A 59 7.25 0.42 -4.92
C GLY A 59 7.41 0.70 -6.42
N ARG A 60 8.64 0.59 -6.95
CA ARG A 60 8.89 0.69 -8.40
C ARG A 60 8.41 -0.56 -9.14
N ALA A 61 8.62 -1.75 -8.59
CA ALA A 61 8.08 -2.99 -9.16
C ALA A 61 6.54 -2.93 -9.21
N TYR A 62 5.90 -2.53 -8.12
CA TYR A 62 4.46 -2.32 -8.04
C TYR A 62 3.95 -1.28 -9.04
N LEU A 63 4.66 -0.15 -9.18
CA LEU A 63 4.30 0.85 -10.18
C LEU A 63 4.46 0.31 -11.62
N GLY A 64 5.53 -0.44 -11.87
CA GLY A 64 5.84 -1.03 -13.17
C GLY A 64 4.90 -2.16 -13.59
N SER A 65 4.32 -2.89 -12.63
CA SER A 65 3.30 -3.92 -12.89
C SER A 65 1.91 -3.36 -13.22
N GLY A 66 1.76 -2.03 -13.28
CA GLY A 66 0.45 -1.40 -13.40
C GLY A 66 -0.34 -1.42 -12.10
N ARG A 67 0.36 -1.47 -10.94
CA ARG A 67 -0.23 -1.48 -9.59
C ARG A 67 -0.94 -2.78 -9.25
N ASP A 68 -0.42 -3.89 -9.78
CA ASP A 68 -0.84 -5.24 -9.44
C ASP A 68 0.15 -5.88 -8.46
N PHE A 69 -0.35 -6.25 -7.28
CA PHE A 69 0.43 -6.90 -6.23
C PHE A 69 0.82 -8.32 -6.62
N THR A 70 -0.12 -9.10 -7.18
CA THR A 70 0.10 -10.52 -7.49
C THR A 70 1.17 -10.69 -8.57
N SER A 71 1.23 -9.78 -9.53
CA SER A 71 2.27 -9.79 -10.58
C SER A 71 3.70 -9.62 -10.05
N ILE A 72 3.90 -9.10 -8.84
CA ILE A 72 5.24 -8.87 -8.27
C ILE A 72 5.57 -9.79 -7.10
N GLU A 73 4.63 -10.61 -6.61
CA GLU A 73 4.81 -11.44 -5.41
C GLU A 73 6.05 -12.36 -5.47
N ASN A 74 6.39 -12.87 -6.66
CA ASN A 74 7.54 -13.76 -6.89
C ASN A 74 8.83 -13.03 -7.27
N LEU A 75 8.83 -11.71 -7.36
CA LEU A 75 10.04 -10.93 -7.61
C LEU A 75 10.81 -10.75 -6.30
N ASP A 76 12.13 -10.65 -6.41
CA ASP A 76 13.04 -10.13 -5.39
C ASP A 76 13.35 -8.69 -5.80
N SER A 77 12.64 -7.72 -5.21
CA SER A 77 12.66 -6.34 -5.72
C SER A 77 13.93 -5.58 -5.34
N ASP A 78 14.47 -5.86 -4.17
CA ASP A 78 15.64 -5.20 -3.60
C ASP A 78 16.93 -6.01 -3.70
N GLY A 79 16.84 -7.29 -4.10
CA GLY A 79 17.96 -8.12 -4.50
C GLY A 79 18.65 -8.83 -3.32
N ASP A 80 17.93 -9.11 -2.24
CA ASP A 80 18.48 -9.75 -1.04
C ASP A 80 18.35 -11.29 -1.04
N GLY A 81 17.73 -11.85 -2.09
CA GLY A 81 17.54 -13.28 -2.27
C GLY A 81 16.19 -13.81 -1.76
N PHE A 82 15.31 -12.95 -1.25
CA PHE A 82 13.95 -13.32 -0.86
C PHE A 82 12.93 -12.73 -1.84
N THR A 83 11.85 -13.47 -2.09
CA THR A 83 10.73 -12.93 -2.87
C THR A 83 9.92 -11.97 -2.00
N ASN A 84 9.36 -10.93 -2.61
CA ASN A 84 8.47 -9.97 -1.96
C ASN A 84 7.41 -10.64 -1.07
N LEU A 85 6.76 -11.71 -1.55
CA LEU A 85 5.73 -12.41 -0.77
C LEU A 85 6.29 -13.12 0.46
N ALA A 86 7.50 -13.67 0.37
CA ALA A 86 8.16 -14.32 1.51
C ALA A 86 8.47 -13.31 2.61
N GLU A 87 8.96 -12.14 2.22
CA GLU A 87 9.25 -11.05 3.15
C GLU A 87 7.98 -10.49 3.78
N ILE A 88 6.96 -10.18 2.97
CA ILE A 88 5.67 -9.65 3.47
C ILE A 88 5.06 -10.61 4.49
N LYS A 89 5.08 -11.92 4.23
CA LYS A 89 4.62 -12.96 5.17
C LYS A 89 5.45 -13.02 6.45
N ALA A 90 6.74 -12.70 6.37
CA ALA A 90 7.64 -12.60 7.52
C ALA A 90 7.57 -11.22 8.22
N LEU A 91 6.71 -10.32 7.75
CA LEU A 91 6.63 -8.92 8.19
C LEU A 91 7.94 -8.14 7.97
N ASN A 92 8.65 -8.47 6.90
CA ASN A 92 9.85 -7.82 6.40
C ASN A 92 9.52 -6.85 5.25
N PHE A 93 10.30 -5.79 5.08
CA PHE A 93 10.07 -4.75 4.08
C PHE A 93 10.62 -5.16 2.71
N PRO A 94 9.77 -5.48 1.71
CA PRO A 94 10.17 -6.07 0.42
C PRO A 94 10.97 -5.16 -0.53
N GLY A 95 11.34 -3.98 -0.05
CA GLY A 95 12.10 -2.97 -0.79
C GLY A 95 13.27 -2.43 0.03
N ASN A 96 13.68 -3.16 1.07
CA ASN A 96 14.81 -2.86 1.91
C ASN A 96 15.72 -4.10 2.05
N PRO A 97 16.86 -4.15 1.35
CA PRO A 97 17.72 -5.34 1.31
C PRO A 97 18.43 -5.64 2.65
N ASP A 98 18.27 -4.78 3.65
CA ASP A 98 18.77 -4.98 5.02
C ASP A 98 17.68 -5.51 5.98
N ASP A 99 16.42 -5.62 5.55
CA ASP A 99 15.29 -6.08 6.39
C ASP A 99 14.63 -7.32 5.79
N HIS A 100 15.33 -8.44 5.88
CA HIS A 100 14.91 -9.71 5.26
C HIS A 100 14.79 -10.85 6.28
N PRO A 101 14.08 -11.93 5.94
CA PRO A 101 14.06 -13.14 6.74
C PRO A 101 15.47 -13.65 6.98
N GLN A 102 15.73 -14.18 8.18
CA GLN A 102 17.01 -14.84 8.43
C GLN A 102 16.98 -16.21 7.75
N THR A 103 17.85 -16.41 6.76
CA THR A 103 18.18 -17.77 6.33
C THR A 103 18.84 -18.42 7.52
N THR A 104 18.14 -19.32 8.21
CA THR A 104 18.81 -20.26 9.10
C THR A 104 19.64 -21.15 8.21
N SER A 105 20.83 -20.68 7.83
CA SER A 105 21.90 -21.54 7.37
C SER A 105 22.03 -22.58 8.46
N GLU A 106 21.66 -23.80 8.11
CA GLU A 106 21.84 -25.01 8.88
C GLU A 106 23.13 -24.88 9.69
N ILE A 107 23.00 -24.64 11.00
CA ILE A 107 24.12 -24.76 11.92
C ILE A 107 24.42 -26.27 11.87
N ILE A 108 25.27 -26.68 10.94
CA ILE A 108 25.99 -27.93 11.06
C ILE A 108 26.88 -27.68 12.28
N PRO A 109 26.64 -28.30 13.45
CA PRO A 109 27.63 -28.25 14.49
C PRO A 109 28.84 -29.01 13.95
N GLU A 110 29.86 -28.27 13.55
CA GLU A 110 31.19 -28.81 13.25
C GLU A 110 31.70 -29.49 14.53
N THR A 111 31.34 -30.75 14.69
CA THR A 111 31.85 -31.61 15.75
C THR A 111 32.96 -32.45 15.14
N PRO A 112 34.22 -32.31 15.59
CA PRO A 112 35.29 -33.15 15.06
C PRO A 112 35.19 -34.52 15.72
N VAL A 113 34.59 -35.50 15.05
CA VAL A 113 34.62 -36.90 15.49
C VAL A 113 35.42 -37.74 14.52
N ASN A 114 36.69 -37.87 14.87
CA ASN A 114 37.61 -38.86 14.33
C ASN A 114 37.34 -40.23 15.03
N VAL A 115 37.34 -41.30 14.23
CA VAL A 115 37.59 -42.72 14.61
C VAL A 115 36.41 -43.59 15.11
N THR A 116 35.88 -44.38 14.16
CA THR A 116 35.72 -45.86 14.20
C THR A 116 34.46 -46.51 14.82
N GLU A 117 33.63 -47.02 13.89
CA GLU A 117 32.68 -48.16 13.91
C GLU A 117 33.34 -49.46 14.48
N PRO A 118 32.66 -50.42 15.20
CA PRO A 118 31.48 -51.12 14.65
C PRO A 118 30.36 -51.68 15.55
N SER A 119 29.18 -51.76 14.91
CA SER A 119 28.18 -52.85 14.89
C SER A 119 27.74 -53.48 16.21
N VAL A 120 26.45 -53.32 16.58
CA VAL A 120 25.59 -54.46 16.94
C VAL A 120 24.11 -54.23 16.55
N ASN A 121 23.57 -55.27 15.96
CA ASN A 121 22.23 -55.57 15.45
C ASN A 121 21.15 -55.65 16.56
N ALA A 122 19.97 -55.02 16.39
CA ALA A 122 18.72 -55.40 17.09
C ALA A 122 17.44 -54.82 16.43
N THR A 123 16.66 -55.73 15.82
CA THR A 123 15.19 -55.70 15.59
C THR A 123 14.54 -56.22 16.91
N PRO A 124 13.33 -55.80 17.40
CA PRO A 124 12.07 -55.88 16.66
C PRO A 124 10.91 -54.90 17.02
N GLU A 125 9.87 -54.99 16.19
CA GLU A 125 8.44 -54.88 16.51
C GLU A 125 7.68 -53.53 16.49
N GLN A 126 6.66 -53.59 15.64
CA GLN A 126 5.51 -52.71 15.38
C GLN A 126 4.51 -52.73 16.55
N PRO A 127 3.68 -51.69 16.69
CA PRO A 127 2.24 -51.95 16.72
C PRO A 127 1.43 -51.02 15.82
N THR A 128 0.49 -51.64 15.11
CA THR A 128 -0.65 -51.03 14.41
C THR A 128 -1.70 -50.58 15.43
N THR A 129 -2.23 -49.36 15.29
CA THR A 129 -3.54 -48.95 15.84
C THR A 129 -4.03 -47.76 14.99
N GLU A 130 -4.83 -48.03 13.96
CA GLU A 130 -6.28 -47.82 13.89
C GLU A 130 -6.72 -46.37 13.61
N VAL A 131 -7.53 -46.25 12.55
CA VAL A 131 -8.15 -45.06 11.94
C VAL A 131 -9.40 -44.68 12.76
N PRO A 132 -9.85 -43.41 12.75
CA PRO A 132 -11.09 -43.16 12.02
C PRO A 132 -11.07 -41.89 11.16
N VAL A 133 -11.61 -42.08 9.96
CA VAL A 133 -12.02 -41.08 8.99
C VAL A 133 -13.13 -40.24 9.60
N SER A 134 -12.99 -38.91 9.54
CA SER A 134 -14.11 -37.99 9.69
C SER A 134 -14.20 -37.11 8.45
N ASN A 135 -15.07 -37.54 7.53
CA ASN A 135 -15.60 -36.70 6.47
C ASN A 135 -16.56 -35.67 7.08
N ALA A 136 -16.33 -34.40 6.82
CA ALA A 136 -17.35 -33.37 6.98
C ALA A 136 -17.21 -32.34 5.85
N THR A 137 -18.10 -32.48 4.87
CA THR A 137 -18.53 -31.45 3.93
C THR A 137 -19.14 -30.29 4.70
N PRO A 138 -18.80 -29.03 4.37
CA PRO A 138 -19.74 -27.93 4.55
C PRO A 138 -20.28 -27.48 3.19
N GLU A 139 -21.60 -27.43 3.14
CA GLU A 139 -22.43 -27.01 2.03
C GLU A 139 -22.18 -25.54 1.66
N GLN A 140 -22.20 -25.30 0.37
CA GLN A 140 -22.35 -24.02 -0.31
C GLN A 140 -23.73 -23.41 0.01
N PRO A 141 -23.81 -22.09 0.22
CA PRO A 141 -24.93 -21.32 -0.29
C PRO A 141 -24.45 -20.45 -1.44
N THR A 142 -24.94 -20.77 -2.64
CA THR A 142 -25.04 -19.83 -3.75
C THR A 142 -25.96 -18.71 -3.31
N THR A 143 -25.51 -17.47 -3.41
CA THR A 143 -26.42 -16.34 -3.54
C THR A 143 -25.91 -15.46 -4.67
N GLU A 144 -26.86 -15.19 -5.55
CA GLU A 144 -26.72 -14.75 -6.91
C GLU A 144 -26.35 -13.27 -6.99
N VAL A 145 -25.53 -12.94 -8.00
CA VAL A 145 -25.34 -11.59 -8.53
C VAL A 145 -26.62 -11.18 -9.26
N PRO A 146 -27.17 -9.98 -8.99
CA PRO A 146 -27.03 -8.84 -9.92
C PRO A 146 -26.81 -7.52 -9.13
N ASP A 147 -26.37 -6.39 -9.65
CA ASP A 147 -26.29 -5.89 -11.01
C ASP A 147 -25.28 -4.72 -11.02
N ASN A 148 -24.77 -4.47 -12.22
CA ASN A 148 -23.97 -3.33 -12.62
C ASN A 148 -24.65 -1.99 -12.29
N ALA A 149 -24.02 -1.17 -11.44
CA ALA A 149 -24.22 0.28 -11.42
C ALA A 149 -22.84 0.95 -11.34
N THR A 150 -22.35 1.36 -12.51
CA THR A 150 -21.35 2.41 -12.65
C THR A 150 -21.98 3.71 -12.14
N GLU A 151 -21.75 4.04 -10.87
CA GLU A 151 -21.98 5.40 -10.39
C GLU A 151 -20.73 6.23 -10.66
N GLU A 152 -20.83 7.00 -11.72
CA GLU A 152 -20.00 8.15 -12.02
C GLU A 152 -20.03 9.09 -10.80
N GLN A 153 -18.90 9.19 -10.08
CA GLN A 153 -18.73 10.17 -9.01
C GLN A 153 -18.75 11.58 -9.61
N GLU A 154 -19.94 12.18 -9.74
CA GLU A 154 -20.05 13.64 -9.80
C GLU A 154 -19.61 14.21 -8.45
N SER A 155 -18.45 14.88 -8.46
CA SER A 155 -18.00 15.74 -7.37
C SER A 155 -18.93 16.96 -7.28
N PRO A 156 -19.63 17.19 -6.15
CA PRO A 156 -20.42 18.40 -6.00
C PRO A 156 -19.50 19.58 -5.66
N GLY A 157 -19.43 20.55 -6.57
CA GLY A 157 -19.24 21.95 -6.17
C GLY A 157 -17.86 22.59 -6.42
N PHE A 158 -17.48 22.76 -7.69
CA PHE A 158 -16.59 23.86 -8.10
C PHE A 158 -17.16 24.78 -9.20
N GLU A 159 -18.38 24.49 -9.69
CA GLU A 159 -19.04 25.27 -10.75
C GLU A 159 -19.72 26.58 -10.26
N ALA A 160 -19.78 26.84 -8.95
CA ALA A 160 -20.39 28.08 -8.43
C ALA A 160 -19.40 29.26 -8.31
N ILE A 161 -18.09 29.01 -8.34
CA ILE A 161 -17.08 30.04 -8.07
C ILE A 161 -16.91 31.05 -9.23
N PRO A 162 -16.92 30.68 -10.53
CA PRO A 162 -16.75 31.67 -11.60
C PRO A 162 -17.98 32.58 -11.78
N VAL A 163 -19.18 32.09 -11.44
CA VAL A 163 -20.42 32.86 -11.57
C VAL A 163 -20.47 34.01 -10.56
N VAL A 164 -20.08 33.77 -9.30
CA VAL A 164 -20.10 34.81 -8.25
C VAL A 164 -19.06 35.90 -8.53
N VAL A 165 -17.86 35.53 -9.00
CA VAL A 165 -16.82 36.49 -9.36
C VAL A 165 -17.22 37.31 -10.61
N GLY A 166 -17.82 36.67 -11.62
CA GLY A 166 -18.32 37.35 -12.81
C GLY A 166 -19.41 38.37 -12.49
N LEU A 167 -20.36 38.01 -11.63
CA LEU A 167 -21.47 38.90 -11.25
C LEU A 167 -20.98 40.11 -10.44
N LEU A 168 -19.99 39.92 -9.55
CA LEU A 168 -19.35 41.02 -8.82
C LEU A 168 -18.56 41.96 -9.74
N ALA A 169 -17.87 41.44 -10.76
CA ALA A 169 -17.16 42.26 -11.74
C ALA A 169 -18.11 43.14 -12.56
N VAL A 170 -19.24 42.59 -13.02
CA VAL A 170 -20.27 43.34 -13.77
C VAL A 170 -20.89 44.44 -12.89
N VAL A 171 -21.23 44.15 -11.64
CA VAL A 171 -21.77 45.15 -10.70
C VAL A 171 -20.74 46.25 -10.42
N CYS A 172 -19.46 45.91 -10.30
CA CYS A 172 -18.40 46.90 -10.09
C CYS A 172 -18.20 47.81 -11.32
N LEU A 173 -18.28 47.27 -12.53
CA LEU A 173 -18.16 48.04 -13.77
C LEU A 173 -19.37 48.97 -13.99
N MET A 174 -20.59 48.48 -13.75
CA MET A 174 -21.80 49.32 -13.83
C MET A 174 -21.78 50.48 -12.82
N ARG A 175 -21.33 50.23 -11.58
CA ARG A 175 -21.17 51.29 -10.57
C ARG A 175 -20.06 52.29 -10.87
N ARG A 176 -19.16 51.99 -11.82
CA ARG A 176 -18.13 52.91 -12.30
C ARG A 176 -18.69 53.83 -13.39
N ASP A 177 -19.51 53.31 -14.29
CA ASP A 177 -20.12 54.10 -15.36
C ASP A 177 -21.23 55.03 -14.87
N ILE A 178 -21.97 54.66 -13.80
CA ILE A 178 -22.97 55.54 -13.16
C ILE A 178 -22.33 56.74 -12.43
N ARG A 179 -21.02 56.69 -12.14
CA ARG A 179 -20.29 57.73 -11.39
C ARG A 179 -19.45 58.66 -12.28
N LYS A 180 -19.63 58.61 -13.59
CA LYS A 180 -19.12 59.61 -14.55
C LYS A 180 -20.26 60.49 -15.02
#